data_AF-A0A9D2FX52-F1
#
_entry.id   AF-A0A9D2FX52-F1
#
_cell.length_a   1.000
_cell.length_b   1.000
_cell.length_c   1.000
_cell.angle_alpha   90.00
_cell.angle_beta   90.00
_cell.angle_gamma   90.00
#
_symmetry.space_group_name_H-M   'P 1'
#
loop_
_entity.id
_entity.type
_entity.pdbx_description
1 polymer ?
#
loop_
_entity_poly.entity_id
_entity_poly.type
_entity_poly.pdbx_seq_one_letter_code
_entity_poly.pdbx_strand_id
1 'polypeptide(L)'
;MKFILSDITTFEWNSVHKEAARMFEHFISSGLFRFHSDMVERWQVYLVCEDEKGRLWKEIRSPKYYAERILTLRDQNSKKVRICKELVVDFPLDYEIYAKAQTKEGCMKVLAREFTRFIETMTYPAELRDTFDRKAFEQRVRDTLVRYELL
;
A
#
# COMPACT_ATOMS: atom_id res chain seq x y z
N MET A 1 6.64 -11.04 1.91
CA MET A 1 5.58 -10.42 1.08
C MET A 1 6.16 -9.19 0.39
N LYS A 2 5.82 -8.93 -0.88
CA LYS A 2 6.25 -7.70 -1.58
C LYS A 2 5.21 -6.60 -1.39
N PHE A 3 5.65 -5.42 -0.96
CA PHE A 3 4.83 -4.21 -0.88
C PHE A 3 5.15 -3.26 -2.04
N ILE A 4 4.15 -2.55 -2.54
CA ILE A 4 4.30 -1.52 -3.57
C ILE A 4 3.34 -0.38 -3.25
N LEU A 5 3.84 0.86 -3.26
CA LEU A 5 3.02 2.07 -3.18
C LEU A 5 3.03 2.79 -4.54
N SER A 6 1.87 3.00 -5.15
CA SER A 6 1.73 3.59 -6.49
C SER A 6 0.88 4.87 -6.50
N ASP A 7 0.86 5.55 -7.64
CA ASP A 7 0.19 6.84 -7.88
C ASP A 7 0.73 8.04 -7.07
N ILE A 8 2.04 8.06 -6.78
CA ILE A 8 2.74 9.20 -6.12
C ILE A 8 2.85 10.44 -7.06
N THR A 9 2.25 10.40 -8.25
CA THR A 9 2.48 11.37 -9.35
C THR A 9 1.70 12.68 -9.24
N THR A 10 0.81 12.83 -8.25
CA THR A 10 -0.01 14.03 -8.07
C THR A 10 0.72 15.15 -7.32
N PHE A 11 1.86 14.87 -6.69
CA PHE A 11 2.69 15.87 -6.04
C PHE A 11 3.66 16.48 -7.04
N GLU A 12 3.81 17.81 -7.06
CA GLU A 12 4.79 18.49 -7.89
C GLU A 12 6.15 17.79 -7.78
N TRP A 13 6.78 17.55 -8.94
CA TRP A 13 7.77 16.49 -9.15
C TRP A 13 9.08 16.62 -8.35
N ASN A 14 9.29 17.77 -7.68
CA ASN A 14 10.44 18.08 -6.84
C ASN A 14 10.11 18.18 -5.33
N SER A 15 8.96 17.68 -4.90
CA SER A 15 8.47 17.91 -3.53
C SER A 15 8.92 16.84 -2.53
N VAL A 16 9.21 17.32 -1.31
CA VAL A 16 9.46 16.55 -0.08
C VAL A 16 8.47 15.39 0.13
N HIS A 17 7.22 15.57 -0.31
CA HIS A 17 6.14 14.58 -0.27
C HIS A 17 6.43 13.31 -1.09
N LYS A 18 6.99 13.46 -2.29
CA LYS A 18 7.30 12.31 -3.16
C LYS A 18 8.45 11.49 -2.59
N GLU A 19 9.44 12.16 -2.02
CA GLU A 19 10.55 11.50 -1.31
C GLU A 19 10.05 10.78 -0.06
N ALA A 20 9.21 11.42 0.74
CA ALA A 20 8.60 10.82 1.92
C ALA A 20 7.78 9.57 1.57
N ALA A 21 6.95 9.61 0.52
CA ALA A 21 6.17 8.45 0.07
C ALA A 21 7.06 7.29 -0.40
N ARG A 22 8.16 7.57 -1.11
CA ARG A 22 9.14 6.54 -1.51
C ARG A 22 9.87 5.94 -0.32
N MET A 23 10.26 6.76 0.65
CA MET A 23 10.88 6.28 1.89
C MET A 23 9.90 5.43 2.70
N PHE A 24 8.64 5.87 2.79
CA PHE A 24 7.58 5.12 3.43
C PHE A 24 7.36 3.75 2.77
N GLU A 25 7.27 3.71 1.44
CA GLU A 25 7.22 2.46 0.68
C GLU A 25 8.39 1.53 1.02
N HIS A 26 9.60 2.07 1.04
CA HIS A 26 10.80 1.32 1.38
C HIS A 26 10.75 0.75 2.80
N PHE A 27 10.29 1.53 3.77
CA PHE A 27 10.20 1.09 5.17
C PHE A 27 9.18 -0.03 5.35
N ILE A 28 7.97 0.14 4.80
CA ILE A 28 6.94 -0.92 4.85
C ILE A 28 7.42 -2.18 4.13
N SER A 29 8.03 -2.03 2.94
CA SER A 29 8.61 -3.15 2.20
C SER A 29 9.67 -3.90 3.00
N SER A 30 10.55 -3.17 3.70
CA SER A 30 11.59 -3.75 4.54
C SER A 30 11.00 -4.48 5.75
N GLY A 31 9.94 -3.92 6.35
CA GLY A 31 9.17 -4.56 7.41
C GLY A 31 8.54 -5.89 6.98
N LEU A 32 7.93 -5.91 5.79
CA LEU A 32 7.19 -7.04 5.23
C LEU A 32 8.05 -8.06 4.47
N PHE A 33 9.32 -7.79 4.24
CA PHE A 33 10.22 -8.67 3.49
C PHE A 33 10.21 -10.12 4.02
N ARG A 34 10.16 -10.30 5.34
CA ARG A 34 10.11 -11.62 6.00
C ARG A 34 8.71 -12.03 6.45
N PHE A 35 7.69 -11.22 6.19
CA PHE A 35 6.31 -11.61 6.48
C PHE A 35 5.87 -12.64 5.43
N HIS A 36 5.62 -13.87 5.88
CA HIS A 36 5.15 -14.95 5.03
C HIS A 36 3.62 -15.01 5.06
N SER A 37 3.01 -15.15 3.89
CA SER A 37 1.57 -15.38 3.76
C SER A 37 1.32 -16.29 2.58
N ASP A 38 0.59 -17.38 2.83
CA ASP A 38 0.16 -18.31 1.78
C ASP A 38 -0.91 -17.69 0.88
N MET A 39 -1.59 -16.64 1.36
CA MET A 39 -2.70 -16.02 0.66
C MET A 39 -2.29 -14.76 -0.09
N VAL A 40 -1.28 -14.02 0.36
CA VAL A 40 -0.90 -12.74 -0.24
C VAL A 40 0.62 -12.69 -0.42
N GLU A 41 1.06 -12.80 -1.66
CA GLU A 41 2.48 -12.70 -2.02
C GLU A 41 2.86 -11.24 -2.28
N ARG A 42 1.95 -10.49 -2.90
CA ARG A 42 2.12 -9.08 -3.24
C ARG A 42 0.97 -8.27 -2.67
N TRP A 43 1.31 -7.13 -2.07
CA TRP A 43 0.36 -6.12 -1.64
C TRP A 43 0.64 -4.82 -2.37
N GLN A 44 -0.31 -4.40 -3.17
CA GLN A 44 -0.26 -3.21 -4.01
C GLN A 44 -1.21 -2.17 -3.44
N VAL A 45 -0.67 -1.03 -3.04
CA VAL A 45 -1.42 0.10 -2.51
C VAL A 45 -1.33 1.25 -3.50
N TYR A 46 -2.47 1.85 -3.83
CA TYR A 46 -2.51 3.10 -4.57
C TYR A 46 -2.79 4.24 -3.60
N LEU A 47 -1.89 5.21 -3.53
CA LEU A 47 -2.14 6.42 -2.77
C LEU A 47 -3.19 7.25 -3.50
N VAL A 48 -4.27 7.62 -2.81
CA VAL A 48 -5.35 8.44 -3.37
C VAL A 48 -5.46 9.68 -2.52
N CYS A 49 -5.21 10.85 -3.10
CA CYS A 49 -5.37 12.11 -2.40
C CYS A 49 -6.70 12.75 -2.76
N GLU A 50 -7.26 13.48 -1.82
CA GLU A 50 -8.30 14.48 -2.09
C GLU A 50 -7.66 15.75 -2.70
N ASP A 51 -8.39 16.54 -3.48
CA ASP A 51 -7.94 17.88 -3.83
C ASP A 51 -8.15 18.84 -2.65
N GLU A 52 -7.71 20.08 -2.80
CA GLU A 52 -7.96 21.19 -1.86
C GLU A 52 -9.45 21.47 -1.58
N LYS A 53 -10.38 20.82 -2.30
CA LYS A 53 -11.83 20.93 -2.11
C LYS A 53 -12.44 19.65 -1.53
N GLY A 54 -11.61 18.73 -1.02
CA GLY A 54 -12.04 17.45 -0.46
C GLY A 54 -12.59 16.48 -1.51
N ARG A 55 -12.32 16.71 -2.80
CA ARG A 55 -12.79 15.82 -3.88
C ARG A 55 -11.71 14.79 -4.16
N LEU A 56 -12.08 13.53 -4.06
CA LEU A 56 -11.22 12.44 -4.46
C LEU A 56 -10.87 12.56 -5.94
N TRP A 57 -9.58 12.44 -6.27
CA TRP A 57 -9.11 12.52 -7.65
C TRP A 57 -9.57 11.32 -8.50
N LYS A 58 -9.98 10.24 -7.83
CA LYS A 58 -10.60 9.06 -8.40
C LYS A 58 -11.52 8.42 -7.36
N GLU A 59 -12.55 7.72 -7.81
CA GLU A 59 -13.39 6.91 -6.93
C GLU A 59 -12.51 5.89 -6.18
N ILE A 60 -12.65 5.84 -4.84
CA ILE A 60 -11.95 4.85 -4.02
C ILE A 60 -12.52 3.47 -4.35
N ARG A 61 -11.69 2.61 -4.92
CA ARG A 61 -12.10 1.25 -5.27
C ARG A 61 -12.07 0.37 -4.04
N SER A 62 -13.06 -0.51 -3.90
CA SER A 62 -13.03 -1.55 -2.88
C SER A 62 -11.79 -2.45 -3.05
N PRO A 63 -11.18 -2.92 -1.95
CA PRO A 63 -10.09 -3.89 -1.99
C PRO A 63 -10.39 -5.08 -2.91
N LYS A 64 -9.41 -5.47 -3.73
CA LYS A 64 -9.52 -6.61 -4.64
C LYS A 64 -8.42 -7.62 -4.38
N TYR A 65 -8.78 -8.89 -4.44
CA TYR A 65 -7.83 -10.00 -4.36
C TYR A 65 -7.76 -10.74 -5.69
N TYR A 66 -6.55 -10.99 -6.17
CA TYR A 66 -6.25 -11.78 -7.35
C TYR A 66 -5.57 -13.07 -6.92
N ALA A 67 -6.26 -14.19 -7.07
CA ALA A 67 -5.68 -15.50 -6.83
C ALA A 67 -4.60 -15.85 -7.87
N GLU A 68 -3.72 -16.78 -7.51
CA GLU A 68 -2.69 -17.28 -8.41
C GLU A 68 -3.31 -17.82 -9.70
N ARG A 69 -2.71 -17.47 -10.84
CA ARG A 69 -3.06 -18.02 -12.15
C ARG A 69 -1.81 -18.28 -12.96
N ILE A 70 -1.79 -19.39 -13.69
CA ILE A 70 -0.75 -19.67 -14.68
C ILE A 70 -1.36 -19.43 -16.06
N LEU A 71 -0.86 -18.43 -16.76
CA LEU A 71 -1.26 -18.10 -18.13
C LEU A 71 -0.29 -18.73 -19.12
N THR A 72 -0.84 -19.29 -20.20
CA THR A 72 -0.03 -19.74 -21.35
C THR A 72 -0.13 -18.70 -22.45
N LEU A 73 0.99 -18.08 -22.82
CA LEU A 73 1.02 -17.08 -23.89
C LEU A 73 1.03 -17.79 -25.25
N ARG A 74 0.07 -17.44 -26.11
CA ARG A 74 -0.16 -18.13 -27.39
C ARG A 74 0.99 -17.97 -28.39
N ASP A 75 1.72 -16.85 -28.37
CA ASP A 75 2.65 -16.48 -29.45
C ASP A 75 4.15 -16.66 -29.11
N GLN A 76 4.51 -17.25 -27.97
CA GLN A 76 5.92 -17.42 -27.57
C GLN A 76 6.23 -18.82 -27.02
N ASN A 77 6.26 -19.84 -27.89
CA ASN A 77 6.73 -21.20 -27.57
C ASN A 77 6.15 -21.80 -26.26
N SER A 78 4.89 -21.52 -25.94
CA SER A 78 4.24 -21.99 -24.71
C SER A 78 4.89 -21.52 -23.40
N LYS A 79 5.44 -20.29 -23.35
CA LYS A 79 5.88 -19.71 -22.06
C LYS A 79 4.69 -19.60 -21.09
N LYS A 80 4.87 -20.18 -19.91
CA LYS A 80 3.93 -20.09 -18.78
C LYS A 80 4.30 -18.89 -17.92
N VAL A 81 3.37 -17.95 -17.75
CA VAL A 81 3.51 -16.79 -16.87
C VAL A 81 2.67 -17.03 -15.62
N ARG A 82 3.30 -16.94 -14.45
CA ARG A 82 2.62 -17.01 -13.16
C ARG A 82 2.22 -15.62 -12.72
N ILE A 83 0.91 -15.40 -12.56
CA ILE A 83 0.35 -14.26 -11.84
C ILE A 83 0.34 -14.63 -10.36
N CYS A 84 1.02 -13.84 -9.53
CA CYS A 84 1.11 -14.07 -8.09
C CYS A 84 -0.19 -13.71 -7.37
N LYS A 85 -0.37 -14.25 -6.17
CA LYS A 85 -1.49 -13.88 -5.29
C LYS A 85 -1.33 -12.43 -4.83
N GLU A 86 -2.25 -11.55 -5.23
CA GLU A 86 -2.11 -10.10 -5.06
C GLU A 86 -3.32 -9.48 -4.38
N LEU A 87 -3.08 -8.70 -3.33
CA LEU A 87 -4.06 -7.81 -2.72
C LEU A 87 -3.83 -6.40 -3.26
N VAL A 88 -4.87 -5.80 -3.84
CA VAL A 88 -4.84 -4.45 -4.41
C VAL A 88 -5.82 -3.55 -3.69
N VAL A 89 -5.37 -2.40 -3.22
CA VAL A 89 -6.17 -1.50 -2.38
C VAL A 89 -5.89 -0.04 -2.72
N ASP A 90 -6.89 0.81 -2.51
CA ASP A 90 -6.76 2.27 -2.60
C ASP A 90 -6.65 2.83 -1.17
N PHE A 91 -5.58 3.56 -0.88
CA PHE A 91 -5.31 4.21 0.39
C PHE A 91 -5.63 5.70 0.29
N PRO A 92 -6.78 6.15 0.82
CA PRO A 92 -7.12 7.56 0.87
C PRO A 92 -6.24 8.31 1.86
N LEU A 93 -5.71 9.45 1.43
CA LEU A 93 -4.89 10.35 2.23
C LEU A 93 -5.47 11.76 2.17
N ASP A 94 -5.65 12.36 3.35
CA ASP A 94 -6.00 13.78 3.47
C ASP A 94 -4.87 14.64 2.89
N TYR A 95 -5.16 15.28 1.76
CA TYR A 95 -4.19 16.12 1.06
C TYR A 95 -3.84 17.36 1.84
N GLU A 96 -4.78 17.99 2.55
CA GLU A 96 -4.46 19.20 3.30
C GLU A 96 -3.44 18.93 4.40
N ILE A 97 -3.66 17.85 5.17
CA ILE A 97 -2.75 17.47 6.26
C ILE A 97 -1.38 17.11 5.68
N TYR A 98 -1.35 16.35 4.59
CA TYR A 98 -0.11 15.92 3.97
C TYR A 98 0.64 17.08 3.31
N ALA A 99 -0.04 17.94 2.55
CA ALA A 99 0.54 19.10 1.88
C ALA A 99 1.04 20.18 2.85
N LYS A 100 0.42 20.31 4.03
CA LYS A 100 0.90 21.20 5.10
C LYS A 100 2.20 20.69 5.75
N ALA A 101 2.55 19.41 5.58
CA ALA A 101 3.79 18.86 6.13
C ALA A 101 5.00 19.31 5.30
N GLN A 102 5.68 20.35 5.78
CA GLN A 102 6.82 20.94 5.05
C GLN A 102 8.13 20.13 5.15
N THR A 103 8.19 19.15 6.05
CA THR A 103 9.38 18.32 6.26
C THR A 103 9.13 16.87 5.87
N LYS A 104 10.20 16.20 5.46
CA LYS A 104 10.16 14.79 5.07
C LYS A 104 9.68 13.90 6.21
N GLU A 105 10.15 14.18 7.42
CA GLU A 105 9.73 13.48 8.64
C GLU A 105 8.25 13.72 8.94
N GLY A 106 7.78 14.97 8.84
CA GLY A 106 6.37 15.31 9.01
C GLY A 106 5.48 14.56 8.03
N CYS A 107 5.87 14.53 6.74
CA CYS A 107 5.18 13.76 5.70
C CYS A 107 5.12 12.27 6.06
N MET A 108 6.24 11.66 6.46
CA MET A 108 6.27 10.23 6.81
C MET A 108 5.42 9.92 8.05
N LYS A 109 5.37 10.81 9.05
CA LYS A 109 4.51 10.65 10.23
C LYS A 109 3.02 10.74 9.88
N VAL A 110 2.65 11.65 8.98
CA VAL A 110 1.28 11.72 8.44
C VAL A 110 0.92 10.43 7.72
N LEU A 111 1.79 9.95 6.80
CA LEU A 111 1.59 8.68 6.11
C LEU A 111 1.44 7.51 7.10
N ALA A 112 2.33 7.40 8.09
CA ALA A 112 2.29 6.32 9.07
C ALA A 112 0.99 6.29 9.88
N ARG A 113 0.54 7.46 10.35
CA ARG A 113 -0.71 7.57 11.12
C ARG A 113 -1.93 7.19 10.28
N GLU A 114 -2.07 7.79 9.10
CA GLU A 114 -3.23 7.53 8.25
C GLU A 114 -3.20 6.09 7.70
N PHE A 115 -2.02 5.57 7.36
CA PHE A 115 -1.88 4.19 6.90
C PHE A 115 -2.21 3.18 7.99
N THR A 116 -1.86 3.45 9.25
CA THR A 116 -2.22 2.60 10.38
C THR A 116 -3.73 2.54 10.56
N ARG A 117 -4.43 3.68 10.50
CA ARG A 117 -5.89 3.71 10.54
C ARG A 117 -6.50 2.99 9.34
N PHE A 118 -5.92 3.17 8.16
CA PHE A 118 -6.37 2.53 6.94
C PHE A 118 -6.32 1.00 7.05
N ILE A 119 -5.19 0.42 7.48
CA ILE A 119 -5.08 -1.06 7.58
C ILE A 119 -6.01 -1.64 8.65
N GLU A 120 -6.26 -0.91 9.74
CA GLU A 120 -7.16 -1.33 10.83
C GLU A 120 -8.64 -1.34 10.39
N THR A 121 -9.01 -0.44 9.48
CA THR A 121 -10.40 -0.22 9.06
C THR A 121 -10.72 -0.84 7.69
N MET A 122 -9.70 -1.27 6.95
CA MET A 122 -9.86 -1.84 5.62
C MET A 122 -10.70 -3.11 5.65
N THR A 123 -11.75 -3.14 4.83
CA THR A 123 -12.53 -4.36 4.60
C THR A 123 -11.81 -5.26 3.61
N TYR A 124 -11.26 -6.37 4.08
CA TYR A 124 -10.61 -7.34 3.20
C TYR A 124 -11.62 -8.11 2.33
N PRO A 125 -11.21 -8.51 1.11
CA PRO A 125 -11.98 -9.41 0.24
C PRO A 125 -12.40 -10.70 0.96
N ALA A 126 -13.53 -11.27 0.54
CA ALA A 126 -14.12 -12.44 1.19
C ALA A 126 -13.16 -13.63 1.23
N GLU A 127 -12.37 -13.80 0.17
CA GLU A 127 -11.37 -14.85 0.01
C GLU A 127 -10.26 -14.79 1.06
N LEU A 128 -9.97 -13.60 1.59
CA LEU A 128 -8.94 -13.34 2.59
C LEU A 128 -9.52 -13.29 4.02
N ARG A 129 -10.82 -13.48 4.20
CA ARG A 129 -11.47 -13.19 5.48
C ARG A 129 -11.01 -14.07 6.62
N ASP A 130 -10.92 -15.35 6.35
CA ASP A 130 -10.60 -16.37 7.36
C ASP A 130 -9.24 -17.04 7.10
N THR A 131 -8.58 -16.67 6.00
CA THR A 131 -7.37 -17.34 5.49
C THR A 131 -6.12 -16.46 5.60
N PHE A 132 -6.28 -15.15 5.66
CA PHE A 132 -5.17 -14.21 5.81
C PHE A 132 -5.05 -13.81 7.28
N ASP A 133 -3.86 -13.96 7.87
CA ASP A 133 -3.59 -13.52 9.24
C ASP A 133 -3.47 -11.99 9.29
N ARG A 134 -4.64 -11.33 9.32
CA ARG A 134 -4.78 -9.88 9.36
C ARG A 134 -4.10 -9.28 10.59
N LYS A 135 -4.26 -9.91 11.76
CA LYS A 135 -3.70 -9.40 13.01
C LYS A 135 -2.18 -9.42 13.00
N ALA A 136 -1.57 -10.53 12.59
CA ALA A 136 -0.11 -10.60 12.49
C ALA A 136 0.43 -9.63 11.44
N PHE A 137 -0.29 -9.47 10.32
CA PHE A 137 0.07 -8.51 9.28
C PHE A 137 0.00 -7.06 9.77
N GLU A 138 -1.11 -6.64 10.38
CA GLU A 138 -1.30 -5.30 10.92
C GLU A 138 -0.26 -5.00 12.00
N GLN A 139 -0.05 -5.93 12.93
CA GLN A 139 0.97 -5.80 13.97
C GLN A 139 2.35 -5.65 13.34
N ARG A 140 2.66 -6.42 12.30
CA ARG A 140 3.96 -6.33 11.61
C ARG A 140 4.17 -4.97 10.96
N VAL A 141 3.13 -4.38 10.37
CA VAL A 141 3.18 -3.02 9.82
C VAL A 141 3.42 -2.01 10.96
N ARG A 142 2.67 -2.08 12.06
CA ARG A 142 2.85 -1.19 13.23
C ARG A 142 4.27 -1.29 13.82
N ASP A 143 4.77 -2.50 14.06
CA ASP A 143 6.13 -2.72 14.58
C ASP A 143 7.20 -2.14 13.65
N THR A 144 6.92 -2.12 12.35
CA THR A 144 7.81 -1.50 11.37
C THR A 144 7.80 0.01 11.51
N LEU A 145 6.61 0.62 11.62
CA LEU A 145 6.46 2.06 11.77
C LEU A 145 7.06 2.56 13.10
N VAL A 146 6.86 1.85 14.20
CA VAL A 146 7.48 2.15 15.51
C VAL A 146 9.00 2.05 15.45
N ARG A 147 9.54 1.02 14.79
CA ARG A 147 11.00 0.84 14.63
C ARG A 147 11.66 1.99 13.88
N TYR A 148 10.95 2.62 12.95
CA TYR A 148 11.41 3.79 12.20
C TYR A 148 10.96 5.12 12.85
N GLU A 149 10.46 5.09 14.09
CA GLU A 149 10.07 6.27 14.88
C GLU A 149 9.01 7.15 14.19
N LEU A 150 8.11 6.50 13.44
CA LEU A 150 7.03 7.17 12.70
C LEU A 150 5.67 7.18 13.44
N LEU A 151 5.54 6.35 14.47
CA LEU A 151 4.39 6.28 15.39
C LEU A 151 4.89 6.52 16.82
#